data_AF-A0A960SMK6-F1
#
_entry.id   AF-A0A960SMK6-F1
#
_cell.length_a   1.000
_cell.length_b   1.000
_cell.length_c   1.000
_cell.angle_alpha   90.00
_cell.angle_beta   90.00
_cell.angle_gamma   90.00
#
_symmetry.space_group_name_H-M   'P 1'
#
loop_
_entity.id
_entity.type
_entity.pdbx_description
1 polymer ?
#
loop_
_entity_poly.entity_id
_entity_poly.type
_entity_poly.pdbx_seq_one_letter_code
_entity_poly.pdbx_strand_id
1 'polypeptide(L)'
;MKPLHSSRFRKGLLGLLVLALMTGSAFVQRSMNRARADLGLTRSEPLENAPPLLVFSTVVLGGFRGLIANALWIRAMEMQDEGRYFEMIQLHDWITKLTPHVDAVWVVSAWNMSYNISIKFNEPADRWRWVYAGIQLIRDQALKYNPHDVELYRELGWHFQHKLGHNLDDAHLYYKSRWAGMMTEVLGGGRPNFDDLIKPPDDTWAARAKRLHDEFKMDPEVMKEVDEEYGPLEWRLPETSAIYWACVGRKMVKTDDQLIKLRRLIFQSMQLAFYRGRLIELAWNQTVEFGPNLDIVDKASASYEEMVAAERAGGNESMAQNISNAHKNFLRDAVYFLYVHARLKEAQQWFTYLKEKYPEKVDQAQSLDDYALARIEEDAGETDQNRQISNIMGALERSFVYLATGQDDLATGNLLVARKIHARYTGEIGDGPSGERVPLPPLASMRETVLKDLLNPEKGLVPELAARLKTALG
;
A
#
# COMPACT_ATOMS: atom_id res chain seq x y z
N MET A 1 78.46 35.49 -1.54
CA MET A 1 77.41 35.39 -2.59
C MET A 1 76.09 34.98 -1.94
N LYS A 2 75.10 35.89 -1.83
CA LYS A 2 73.73 35.54 -1.43
C LYS A 2 72.93 35.23 -2.72
N PRO A 3 72.28 34.07 -2.87
CA PRO A 3 71.50 33.80 -4.06
C PRO A 3 70.18 34.58 -4.00
N LEU A 4 70.10 35.67 -4.77
CA LEU A 4 68.85 36.33 -5.13
C LEU A 4 68.08 35.45 -6.13
N HIS A 5 67.38 34.42 -5.65
CA HIS A 5 66.19 33.96 -6.38
C HIS A 5 65.00 34.71 -5.82
N SER A 6 64.55 35.73 -6.57
CA SER A 6 63.45 36.60 -6.16
C SER A 6 62.19 35.77 -5.91
N SER A 7 61.49 36.08 -4.82
CA SER A 7 60.18 35.45 -4.47
C SER A 7 59.21 35.45 -5.65
N ARG A 8 59.31 36.44 -6.54
CA ARG A 8 58.53 36.55 -7.78
C ARG A 8 58.82 35.44 -8.79
N PHE A 9 60.09 35.03 -8.95
CA PHE A 9 60.45 33.93 -9.85
C PHE A 9 59.88 32.58 -9.38
N ARG A 10 59.97 32.27 -8.08
CA ARG A 10 59.37 31.06 -7.51
C ARG A 10 57.84 31.06 -7.64
N LYS A 11 57.19 32.19 -7.39
CA LYS A 11 55.73 32.35 -7.59
C LYS A 11 55.32 32.18 -9.05
N GLY A 12 56.11 32.70 -10.00
CA GLY A 12 55.88 32.52 -11.43
C GLY A 12 56.02 31.05 -11.86
N LEU A 13 57.06 30.36 -11.37
CA LEU A 13 57.27 28.93 -11.63
C LEU A 13 56.11 28.07 -11.07
N LEU A 14 55.67 28.37 -9.84
CA LEU A 14 54.52 27.70 -9.22
C LEU A 14 53.23 27.97 -10.02
N GLY A 15 53.02 29.20 -10.49
CA GLY A 15 51.87 29.53 -11.35
C GLY A 15 51.86 28.75 -12.66
N LEU A 16 53.02 28.64 -13.33
CA LEU A 16 53.18 27.83 -14.53
C LEU A 16 52.97 26.33 -14.26
N LEU A 17 53.46 25.83 -13.13
CA LEU A 17 53.24 24.44 -12.72
C LEU A 17 51.77 24.15 -12.47
N VAL A 18 51.05 25.03 -11.76
CA VAL A 18 49.60 24.91 -11.56
C VAL A 18 48.87 24.90 -12.90
N LEU A 19 49.20 25.83 -13.82
CA LEU A 19 48.58 25.88 -15.14
C LEU A 19 48.85 24.61 -15.94
N ALA A 20 50.09 24.10 -15.92
CA ALA A 20 50.47 22.86 -16.61
C ALA A 20 49.73 21.65 -16.03
N LEU A 21 49.63 21.54 -14.71
CA LEU A 21 48.90 20.47 -14.03
C LEU A 21 47.40 20.54 -14.31
N MET A 22 46.79 21.73 -14.30
CA MET A 22 45.38 21.92 -14.65
C MET A 22 45.10 21.57 -16.11
N THR A 23 45.99 21.96 -17.03
CA THR A 23 45.88 21.64 -18.45
C THR A 23 46.03 20.14 -18.70
N GLY A 24 47.02 19.50 -18.06
CA GLY A 24 47.21 18.06 -18.10
C GLY A 24 46.01 17.30 -17.53
N SER A 25 45.49 17.74 -16.37
CA SER A 25 44.28 17.19 -15.77
C SER A 25 43.06 17.30 -16.69
N ALA A 26 42.87 18.44 -17.36
CA ALA A 26 41.78 18.63 -18.32
C ALA A 26 41.86 17.66 -19.50
N PHE A 27 43.07 17.38 -20.02
CA PHE A 27 43.26 16.44 -21.11
C PHE A 27 43.01 14.99 -20.68
N VAL A 28 43.54 14.59 -19.52
CA VAL A 28 43.31 13.27 -18.92
C VAL A 28 41.82 13.07 -18.63
N GLN A 29 41.14 14.07 -18.07
CA GLN A 29 39.71 14.01 -17.79
C GLN A 29 38.89 13.82 -19.07
N ARG A 30 39.22 14.52 -20.17
CA ARG A 30 38.55 14.34 -21.47
C ARG A 30 38.78 12.94 -22.05
N SER A 31 39.97 12.38 -21.86
CA SER A 31 40.29 11.01 -22.29
C SER A 31 39.51 9.98 -21.47
N MET A 32 39.50 10.11 -20.14
CA MET A 32 38.74 9.25 -19.23
C MET A 32 37.24 9.32 -19.47
N ASN A 33 36.69 10.50 -19.75
CA ASN A 33 35.26 10.65 -20.06
C ASN A 33 34.89 9.93 -21.37
N ARG A 34 35.75 10.01 -22.41
CA ARG A 34 35.56 9.24 -23.65
C ARG A 34 35.63 7.74 -23.39
N ALA A 35 36.66 7.27 -22.68
CA ALA A 35 36.76 5.86 -22.33
C ALA A 35 35.57 5.35 -21.50
N ARG A 36 35.03 6.17 -20.59
CA ARG A 36 33.82 5.84 -19.83
C ARG A 36 32.58 5.74 -20.72
N ALA A 37 32.45 6.62 -21.71
CA ALA A 37 31.36 6.57 -22.68
C ALA A 37 31.47 5.33 -23.57
N ASP A 38 32.66 5.06 -24.12
CA ASP A 38 32.91 3.91 -25.00
C ASP A 38 32.70 2.56 -24.28
N LEU A 39 33.03 2.50 -22.98
CA LEU A 39 32.87 1.31 -22.15
C LEU A 39 31.47 1.19 -21.50
N GLY A 40 30.56 2.14 -21.73
CA GLY A 40 29.26 2.18 -21.06
C GLY A 40 29.35 2.33 -19.53
N LEU A 41 30.46 2.83 -19.01
CA LEU A 41 30.72 3.04 -17.57
C LEU A 41 30.15 4.37 -17.06
N THR A 42 29.70 5.25 -17.96
CA THR A 42 28.90 6.42 -17.61
C THR A 42 27.53 5.96 -17.13
N ARG A 43 27.36 5.91 -15.79
CA ARG A 43 26.06 5.61 -15.14
C ARG A 43 24.98 6.66 -15.43
N SER A 44 25.37 7.80 -15.99
CA SER A 44 24.47 8.86 -16.47
C SER A 44 25.14 9.55 -17.65
N GLU A 45 24.47 9.62 -18.80
CA GLU A 45 24.78 10.64 -19.78
C GLU A 45 24.69 12.02 -19.08
N PRO A 46 25.52 13.01 -19.44
CA PRO A 46 25.32 14.35 -18.94
C PRO A 46 23.89 14.75 -19.27
N LEU A 47 23.04 14.93 -18.26
CA LEU A 47 21.64 15.32 -18.45
C LEU A 47 21.64 16.53 -19.39
N GLU A 48 21.19 16.34 -20.63
CA GLU A 48 20.91 17.44 -21.53
C GLU A 48 19.82 18.26 -20.83
N ASN A 49 20.18 19.41 -20.28
CA ASN A 49 19.39 20.23 -19.34
C ASN A 49 19.46 19.85 -17.85
N ALA A 50 20.65 19.43 -17.36
CA ALA A 50 20.94 19.45 -15.93
C ALA A 50 20.58 20.82 -15.33
N PRO A 51 19.80 20.90 -14.24
CA PRO A 51 19.51 22.17 -13.58
C PRO A 51 20.81 22.95 -13.31
N PRO A 52 20.83 24.29 -13.44
CA PRO A 52 22.05 25.09 -13.23
C PRO A 52 22.78 24.79 -11.92
N LEU A 53 22.03 24.42 -10.89
CA LEU A 53 22.55 24.02 -9.59
C LEU A 53 23.33 22.69 -9.61
N LEU A 54 22.91 21.74 -10.46
CA LEU A 54 23.60 20.45 -10.66
C LEU A 54 24.91 20.65 -11.43
N VAL A 55 24.91 21.57 -12.41
CA VAL A 55 26.13 21.98 -13.13
C VAL A 55 27.09 22.68 -12.17
N PHE A 56 26.59 23.58 -11.33
CA PHE A 56 27.39 24.24 -10.29
C PHE A 56 27.99 23.23 -9.31
N SER A 57 27.21 22.30 -8.77
CA SER A 57 27.69 21.31 -7.79
C SER A 57 28.67 20.29 -8.39
N THR A 58 28.52 19.91 -9.66
CA THR A 58 29.38 18.92 -10.33
C THR A 58 30.64 19.52 -10.95
N VAL A 59 30.56 20.74 -11.48
CA VAL A 59 31.68 21.39 -12.20
C VAL A 59 32.50 22.30 -11.29
N VAL A 60 31.87 23.03 -10.36
CA VAL A 60 32.59 24.01 -9.51
C VAL A 60 33.20 23.35 -8.28
N LEU A 61 32.48 22.42 -7.63
CA LEU A 61 32.97 21.76 -6.41
C LEU A 61 33.82 20.51 -6.70
N GLY A 62 33.73 19.95 -7.91
CA GLY A 62 34.55 18.81 -8.36
C GLY A 62 34.62 17.67 -7.33
N GLY A 63 35.83 17.30 -6.92
CA GLY A 63 36.08 16.26 -5.92
C GLY A 63 35.67 16.62 -4.48
N PHE A 64 35.46 17.91 -4.17
CA PHE A 64 35.07 18.36 -2.82
C PHE A 64 33.58 18.18 -2.52
N ARG A 65 32.74 17.89 -3.54
CA ARG A 65 31.29 17.70 -3.36
C ARG A 65 30.96 16.67 -2.28
N GLY A 66 31.71 15.57 -2.22
CA GLY A 66 31.49 14.51 -1.25
C GLY A 66 31.87 14.93 0.18
N LEU A 67 32.94 15.70 0.33
CA LEU A 67 33.36 16.24 1.63
C LEU A 67 32.35 17.25 2.17
N ILE A 68 31.83 18.12 1.30
CA ILE A 68 30.78 19.07 1.66
C ILE A 68 29.50 18.32 2.03
N ALA A 69 29.08 17.34 1.22
CA ALA A 69 27.90 16.52 1.52
C ALA A 69 28.03 15.81 2.87
N ASN A 70 29.20 15.23 3.18
CA ASN A 70 29.46 14.59 4.48
C ASN A 70 29.41 15.60 5.64
N ALA A 71 29.97 16.80 5.48
CA ALA A 71 29.92 17.83 6.52
C ALA A 71 28.48 18.30 6.77
N LEU A 72 27.71 18.52 5.70
CA LEU A 72 26.28 18.84 5.81
C LEU A 72 25.49 17.69 6.44
N TRP A 73 25.83 16.44 6.12
CA TRP A 73 25.20 15.27 6.70
C TRP A 73 25.43 15.18 8.22
N ILE A 74 26.66 15.36 8.68
CA ILE A 74 26.97 15.41 10.12
C ILE A 74 26.13 16.50 10.80
N ARG A 75 26.07 17.69 10.21
CA ARG A 75 25.28 18.79 10.77
C ARG A 75 23.78 18.50 10.76
N ALA A 76 23.27 17.84 9.72
CA ALA A 76 21.87 17.43 9.63
C ALA A 76 21.52 16.40 10.72
N MET A 77 22.39 15.43 11.00
CA MET A 77 22.20 14.47 12.08
C MET A 77 22.20 15.15 13.46
N GLU A 78 23.11 16.10 13.71
CA GLU A 78 23.08 16.90 14.95
C GLU A 78 21.75 17.67 15.10
N MET A 79 21.26 18.29 14.01
CA MET A 79 19.96 18.97 14.03
C MET A 79 18.80 18.00 14.27
N GLN A 80 18.89 16.78 13.76
CA GLN A 80 17.90 15.73 14.02
C GLN A 80 17.84 15.39 15.52
N ASP A 81 19.01 15.19 16.14
CA ASP A 81 19.14 14.90 17.57
C ASP A 81 18.67 16.08 18.46
N GLU A 82 18.92 17.32 18.01
CA GLU A 82 18.43 18.56 18.62
C GLU A 82 16.91 18.79 18.41
N GLY A 83 16.24 17.98 17.58
CA GLY A 83 14.82 18.15 17.22
C GLY A 83 14.53 19.32 16.28
N ARG A 84 15.56 19.87 15.62
CA ARG A 84 15.52 21.03 14.72
C ARG A 84 15.27 20.62 13.27
N TYR A 85 14.12 19.99 13.05
CA TYR A 85 13.84 19.34 11.78
C TYR A 85 13.65 20.30 10.58
N PHE A 86 13.20 21.53 10.81
CA PHE A 86 13.01 22.51 9.73
C PHE A 86 14.33 23.07 9.20
N GLU A 87 15.35 23.20 10.03
CA GLU A 87 16.70 23.54 9.56
C GLU A 87 17.37 22.32 8.92
N MET A 88 17.17 21.14 9.50
CA MET A 88 17.68 19.88 8.95
C MET A 88 17.22 19.68 7.50
N ILE A 89 15.94 19.98 7.19
CA ILE A 89 15.42 19.75 5.84
C ILE A 89 16.08 20.64 4.78
N GLN A 90 16.55 21.82 5.16
CA GLN A 90 17.30 22.70 4.25
C GLN A 90 18.65 22.07 3.91
N LEU A 91 19.31 21.43 4.89
CA LEU A 91 20.57 20.71 4.64
C LEU A 91 20.34 19.47 3.78
N HIS A 92 19.26 18.72 4.01
CA HIS A 92 18.88 17.57 3.18
C HIS A 92 18.66 17.94 1.71
N ASP A 93 18.03 19.08 1.43
CA ASP A 93 17.89 19.58 0.07
C ASP A 93 19.27 19.79 -0.58
N TRP A 94 20.21 20.45 0.09
CA TRP A 94 21.58 20.59 -0.43
C TRP A 94 22.29 19.26 -0.63
N ILE A 95 22.18 18.33 0.31
CA ILE A 95 22.82 17.01 0.26
C ILE A 95 22.31 16.24 -0.96
N THR A 96 20.99 16.17 -1.17
CA THR A 96 20.41 15.45 -2.32
C THR A 96 20.88 16.03 -3.66
N LYS A 97 21.10 17.34 -3.73
CA LYS A 97 21.66 18.03 -4.91
C LYS A 97 23.17 17.83 -5.10
N LEU A 98 23.92 17.60 -4.02
CA LEU A 98 25.37 17.35 -4.06
C LEU A 98 25.70 15.89 -4.41
N THR A 99 24.87 14.95 -3.95
CA THR A 99 25.05 13.51 -4.14
C THR A 99 23.76 12.84 -4.66
N PRO A 100 23.25 13.24 -5.84
CA PRO A 100 21.96 12.80 -6.34
C PRO A 100 21.89 11.31 -6.67
N HIS A 101 23.04 10.65 -6.89
CA HIS A 101 23.13 9.23 -7.23
C HIS A 101 23.36 8.31 -6.02
N VAL A 102 23.23 8.83 -4.80
CA VAL A 102 23.27 8.04 -3.57
C VAL A 102 21.84 7.92 -3.07
N ASP A 103 21.22 6.78 -3.28
CA ASP A 103 19.85 6.46 -2.86
C ASP A 103 19.58 6.77 -1.38
N ALA A 104 20.50 6.40 -0.48
CA ALA A 104 20.37 6.56 0.96
C ALA A 104 20.06 8.01 1.39
N VAL A 105 20.59 9.01 0.68
CA VAL A 105 20.33 10.42 1.03
C VAL A 105 18.89 10.82 0.75
N TRP A 106 18.27 10.24 -0.28
CA TRP A 106 16.86 10.44 -0.61
C TRP A 106 15.96 9.70 0.36
N VAL A 107 16.27 8.42 0.64
CA VAL A 107 15.50 7.56 1.53
C VAL A 107 15.42 8.16 2.94
N VAL A 108 16.57 8.55 3.52
CA VAL A 108 16.61 9.16 4.86
C VAL A 108 15.90 10.51 4.89
N SER A 109 16.02 11.31 3.82
CA SER A 109 15.33 12.61 3.75
C SER A 109 13.81 12.43 3.69
N ALA A 110 13.32 11.53 2.84
CA ALA A 110 11.91 11.21 2.71
C ALA A 110 11.33 10.58 3.98
N TRP A 111 12.10 9.70 4.63
CA TRP A 111 11.75 9.12 5.92
C TRP A 111 11.60 10.20 6.98
N ASN A 112 12.56 11.12 7.07
CA ASN A 112 12.49 12.23 8.01
C ASN A 112 11.23 13.08 7.78
N MET A 113 10.91 13.45 6.53
CA MET A 113 9.67 14.16 6.21
C MET A 113 8.43 13.38 6.66
N SER A 114 8.33 12.12 6.24
CA SER A 114 7.11 11.32 6.41
C SER A 114 6.92 10.81 7.83
N TYR A 115 7.97 10.51 8.57
CA TYR A 115 7.88 9.86 9.88
C TYR A 115 8.26 10.79 11.04
N ASN A 116 9.33 11.57 10.93
CA ASN A 116 9.85 12.33 12.06
C ASN A 116 9.27 13.74 12.14
N ILE A 117 9.11 14.39 10.97
CA ILE A 117 8.60 15.76 10.88
C ILE A 117 7.07 15.77 10.95
N SER A 118 6.40 14.89 10.19
CA SER A 118 4.93 14.87 10.14
C SER A 118 4.31 14.74 11.54
N ILE A 119 4.84 13.90 12.42
CA ILE A 119 4.31 13.67 13.77
C ILE A 119 4.52 14.85 14.74
N LYS A 120 5.27 15.90 14.35
CA LYS A 120 5.43 17.12 15.15
C LYS A 120 4.26 18.08 15.01
N PHE A 121 3.37 17.83 14.05
CA PHE A 121 2.17 18.65 13.84
C PHE A 121 0.98 17.98 14.49
N ASN A 122 0.07 18.77 15.07
CA ASN A 122 -1.18 18.24 15.60
C ASN A 122 -2.23 18.07 14.48
N GLU A 123 -2.28 19.02 13.55
CA GLU A 123 -3.28 19.04 12.49
C GLU A 123 -2.99 17.97 11.41
N PRO A 124 -3.92 17.03 11.14
CA PRO A 124 -3.74 15.99 10.12
C PRO A 124 -3.40 16.56 8.73
N ALA A 125 -3.92 17.74 8.41
CA ALA A 125 -3.65 18.44 7.16
C ALA A 125 -2.17 18.84 7.00
N ASP A 126 -1.53 19.30 8.07
CA ASP A 126 -0.11 19.66 8.05
C ASP A 126 0.77 18.42 8.03
N ARG A 127 0.38 17.36 8.75
CA ARG A 127 1.06 16.07 8.66
C ARG A 127 1.05 15.53 7.24
N TRP A 128 -0.11 15.56 6.58
CA TRP A 128 -0.27 15.10 5.21
C TRP A 128 0.67 15.81 4.23
N ARG A 129 0.89 17.13 4.39
CA ARG A 129 1.82 17.87 3.53
C ARG A 129 3.24 17.28 3.59
N TRP A 130 3.71 16.91 4.78
CA TRP A 130 5.03 16.30 4.97
C TRP A 130 5.10 14.86 4.49
N VAL A 131 4.05 14.07 4.76
CA VAL A 131 3.95 12.69 4.29
C VAL A 131 3.95 12.64 2.76
N TYR A 132 3.14 13.48 2.12
CA TYR A 132 3.07 13.56 0.67
C TYR A 132 4.37 14.12 0.09
N ALA A 133 5.00 15.11 0.71
CA ALA A 133 6.30 15.62 0.28
C ALA A 133 7.40 14.55 0.31
N GLY A 134 7.40 13.64 1.30
CA GLY A 134 8.34 12.51 1.33
C GLY A 134 8.11 11.52 0.17
N ILE A 135 6.85 11.21 -0.14
CA ILE A 135 6.50 10.41 -1.33
C ILE A 135 6.98 11.09 -2.61
N GLN A 136 6.68 12.38 -2.78
CA GLN A 136 7.12 13.17 -3.94
C GLN A 136 8.64 13.25 -4.04
N LEU A 137 9.36 13.32 -2.92
CA LEU A 137 10.82 13.36 -2.93
C LEU A 137 11.40 12.10 -3.57
N ILE A 138 10.90 10.92 -3.21
CA ILE A 138 11.35 9.67 -3.82
C ILE A 138 10.86 9.57 -5.28
N ARG A 139 9.55 9.73 -5.48
CA ARG A 139 8.88 9.48 -6.77
C ARG A 139 9.27 10.49 -7.85
N ASP A 140 9.28 11.77 -7.52
CA ASP A 140 9.42 12.86 -8.51
C ASP A 140 10.88 13.27 -8.70
N GLN A 141 11.73 13.05 -7.69
CA GLN A 141 13.14 13.48 -7.71
C GLN A 141 14.12 12.32 -7.67
N ALA A 142 14.08 11.45 -6.65
CA ALA A 142 15.09 10.41 -6.48
C ALA A 142 15.11 9.42 -7.67
N LEU A 143 13.93 8.96 -8.11
CA LEU A 143 13.80 8.06 -9.27
C LEU A 143 14.24 8.69 -10.59
N LYS A 144 14.18 10.02 -10.73
CA LYS A 144 14.72 10.71 -11.92
C LYS A 144 16.24 10.54 -12.04
N TYR A 145 16.95 10.59 -10.91
CA TYR A 145 18.41 10.43 -10.90
C TYR A 145 18.84 8.96 -10.80
N ASN A 146 17.97 8.08 -10.31
CA ASN A 146 18.26 6.68 -10.00
C ASN A 146 17.14 5.74 -10.50
N PRO A 147 16.82 5.74 -11.81
CA PRO A 147 15.67 5.01 -12.33
C PRO A 147 15.79 3.49 -12.22
N HIS A 148 17.01 2.97 -12.09
CA HIS A 148 17.29 1.53 -11.97
C HIS A 148 17.58 1.08 -10.53
N ASP A 149 17.33 1.95 -9.54
CA ASP A 149 17.55 1.61 -8.14
C ASP A 149 16.29 1.00 -7.53
N VAL A 150 16.32 -0.32 -7.36
CA VAL A 150 15.22 -1.11 -6.80
C VAL A 150 14.86 -0.66 -5.37
N GLU A 151 15.84 -0.18 -4.61
CA GLU A 151 15.62 0.22 -3.21
C GLU A 151 14.66 1.40 -3.13
N LEU A 152 14.76 2.35 -4.07
CA LEU A 152 13.85 3.50 -4.13
C LEU A 152 12.40 3.10 -4.43
N TYR A 153 12.17 2.11 -5.32
CA TYR A 153 10.83 1.59 -5.58
C TYR A 153 10.25 0.88 -4.35
N ARG A 154 11.09 0.11 -3.64
CA ARG A 154 10.71 -0.55 -2.39
C ARG A 154 10.33 0.48 -1.34
N GLU A 155 11.14 1.51 -1.13
CA GLU A 155 10.90 2.56 -0.14
C GLU A 155 9.68 3.42 -0.48
N LEU A 156 9.46 3.71 -1.78
CA LEU A 156 8.25 4.39 -2.23
C LEU A 156 7.00 3.57 -1.92
N GLY A 157 7.01 2.28 -2.25
CA GLY A 157 5.91 1.39 -1.90
C GLY A 157 5.73 1.21 -0.40
N TRP A 158 6.82 1.21 0.40
CA TRP A 158 6.75 1.20 1.85
C TRP A 158 6.04 2.43 2.41
N HIS A 159 6.29 3.62 1.86
CA HIS A 159 5.56 4.83 2.28
C HIS A 159 4.05 4.67 2.04
N PHE A 160 3.64 4.16 0.87
CA PHE A 160 2.24 3.88 0.59
C PHE A 160 1.65 2.81 1.52
N GLN A 161 2.31 1.67 1.66
CA GLN A 161 1.82 0.54 2.44
C GLN A 161 1.81 0.84 3.96
N HIS A 162 2.94 1.29 4.50
CA HIS A 162 3.16 1.42 5.94
C HIS A 162 2.73 2.79 6.48
N LYS A 163 3.07 3.90 5.81
CA LYS A 163 2.74 5.23 6.35
C LYS A 163 1.30 5.64 6.03
N LEU A 164 0.85 5.44 4.80
CA LEU A 164 -0.52 5.80 4.39
C LEU A 164 -1.49 4.64 4.68
N GLY A 165 -1.08 3.42 4.35
CA GLY A 165 -1.92 2.24 4.43
C GLY A 165 -2.16 1.76 5.86
N HIS A 166 -1.13 1.52 6.67
CA HIS A 166 -1.32 0.98 8.02
C HIS A 166 -2.11 1.91 8.97
N ASN A 167 -2.52 1.37 10.11
CA ASN A 167 -3.28 2.07 11.15
C ASN A 167 -2.40 2.53 12.34
N LEU A 168 -1.09 2.67 12.11
CA LEU A 168 -0.11 3.00 13.16
C LEU A 168 -0.01 4.51 13.46
N ASP A 169 -0.47 5.36 12.55
CA ASP A 169 -0.52 6.82 12.70
C ASP A 169 -1.97 7.25 12.98
N ASP A 170 -2.22 8.02 14.02
CA ASP A 170 -3.55 8.53 14.39
C ASP A 170 -4.24 9.34 13.28
N ALA A 171 -3.48 9.94 12.36
CA ALA A 171 -4.00 10.64 11.19
C ALA A 171 -4.12 9.76 9.93
N HIS A 172 -3.94 8.43 10.03
CA HIS A 172 -3.95 7.54 8.86
C HIS A 172 -5.24 7.61 8.03
N LEU A 173 -6.41 7.78 8.67
CA LEU A 173 -7.69 7.90 7.95
C LEU A 173 -7.74 9.17 7.11
N TYR A 174 -7.17 10.26 7.62
CA TYR A 174 -7.04 11.50 6.87
C TYR A 174 -6.15 11.30 5.65
N TYR A 175 -4.99 10.64 5.79
CA TYR A 175 -4.09 10.37 4.66
C TYR A 175 -4.75 9.52 3.57
N LYS A 176 -5.46 8.45 3.95
CA LYS A 176 -6.21 7.61 3.02
C LYS A 176 -7.31 8.39 2.31
N SER A 177 -8.05 9.22 3.04
CA SER A 177 -9.13 10.04 2.48
C SER A 177 -8.59 11.07 1.49
N ARG A 178 -7.47 11.72 1.81
CA ARG A 178 -6.78 12.67 0.90
C ARG A 178 -6.29 11.97 -0.36
N TRP A 179 -5.62 10.83 -0.21
CA TRP A 179 -5.13 10.05 -1.33
C TRP A 179 -6.28 9.55 -2.22
N ALA A 180 -7.31 8.96 -1.62
CA ALA A 180 -8.49 8.48 -2.34
C ALA A 180 -9.19 9.61 -3.09
N GLY A 181 -9.38 10.78 -2.48
CA GLY A 181 -9.96 11.95 -3.16
C GLY A 181 -9.12 12.40 -4.37
N MET A 182 -7.80 12.50 -4.20
CA MET A 182 -6.88 12.85 -5.30
C MET A 182 -6.95 11.84 -6.45
N MET A 183 -7.03 10.55 -6.15
CA MET A 183 -7.16 9.49 -7.16
C MET A 183 -8.56 9.46 -7.79
N THR A 184 -9.64 9.72 -7.03
CA THR A 184 -11.01 9.81 -7.55
C THR A 184 -11.14 10.90 -8.62
N GLU A 185 -10.48 12.04 -8.44
CA GLU A 185 -10.50 13.12 -9.44
C GLU A 185 -9.87 12.70 -10.79
N VAL A 186 -8.97 11.72 -10.77
CA VAL A 186 -8.30 11.19 -11.97
C VAL A 186 -9.01 9.96 -12.54
N LEU A 187 -9.38 9.02 -11.68
CA LEU A 187 -9.85 7.68 -12.06
C LEU A 187 -11.38 7.55 -12.03
N GLY A 188 -12.08 8.50 -11.39
CA GLY A 188 -13.49 8.36 -11.05
C GLY A 188 -13.71 7.44 -9.84
N GLY A 189 -14.94 6.93 -9.69
CA GLY A 189 -15.29 5.97 -8.66
C GLY A 189 -15.21 4.52 -9.17
N GLY A 190 -14.76 3.61 -8.32
CA GLY A 190 -14.68 2.18 -8.63
C GLY A 190 -13.48 1.81 -9.51
N ARG A 191 -13.64 0.75 -10.32
CA ARG A 191 -12.57 0.23 -11.19
C ARG A 191 -12.28 1.24 -12.32
N PRO A 192 -11.02 1.66 -12.52
CA PRO A 192 -10.68 2.63 -13.56
C PRO A 192 -11.01 2.12 -14.97
N ASN A 193 -11.45 3.02 -15.86
CA ASN A 193 -11.46 2.72 -17.29
C ASN A 193 -10.05 2.91 -17.87
N PHE A 194 -9.26 1.84 -17.88
CA PHE A 194 -7.89 1.89 -18.38
C PHE A 194 -7.83 2.24 -19.87
N ASP A 195 -8.77 1.76 -20.68
CA ASP A 195 -8.73 1.99 -22.14
C ASP A 195 -8.91 3.48 -22.47
N ASP A 196 -9.79 4.19 -21.76
CA ASP A 196 -9.97 5.64 -21.91
C ASP A 196 -8.80 6.44 -21.33
N LEU A 197 -8.07 5.92 -20.32
CA LEU A 197 -6.85 6.56 -19.82
C LEU A 197 -5.66 6.39 -20.77
N ILE A 198 -5.55 5.23 -21.43
CA ILE A 198 -4.50 4.93 -22.41
C ILE A 198 -4.77 5.65 -23.73
N LYS A 199 -6.04 5.67 -24.17
CA LYS A 199 -6.50 6.31 -25.40
C LYS A 199 -7.67 7.26 -25.11
N PRO A 200 -7.37 8.49 -24.66
CA PRO A 200 -8.40 9.46 -24.32
C PRO A 200 -9.40 9.73 -25.46
N PRO A 201 -10.71 9.50 -25.26
CA PRO A 201 -11.72 9.80 -26.27
C PRO A 201 -12.04 11.30 -26.39
N ASP A 202 -11.73 12.09 -25.36
CA ASP A 202 -11.99 13.52 -25.29
C ASP A 202 -10.96 14.27 -24.42
N ASP A 203 -11.05 15.61 -24.40
CA ASP A 203 -10.16 16.49 -23.63
C ASP A 203 -10.24 16.27 -22.11
N THR A 204 -11.36 15.77 -21.59
CA THR A 204 -11.53 15.49 -20.15
C THR A 204 -10.68 14.28 -19.77
N TRP A 205 -10.76 13.20 -20.54
CA TRP A 205 -9.90 12.04 -20.36
C TRP A 205 -8.44 12.35 -20.65
N ALA A 206 -8.15 13.22 -21.63
CA ALA A 206 -6.78 13.63 -21.91
C ALA A 206 -6.18 14.41 -20.73
N ALA A 207 -6.97 15.28 -20.09
CA ALA A 207 -6.57 15.97 -18.87
C ALA A 207 -6.35 15.00 -17.69
N ARG A 208 -7.20 13.98 -17.53
CA ARG A 208 -7.03 12.93 -16.52
C ARG A 208 -5.76 12.11 -16.74
N ALA A 209 -5.54 11.62 -17.96
CA ALA A 209 -4.34 10.86 -18.33
C ALA A 209 -3.06 11.71 -18.13
N LYS A 210 -3.09 12.98 -18.55
CA LYS A 210 -2.00 13.91 -18.30
C LYS A 210 -1.75 14.11 -16.82
N ARG A 211 -2.79 14.29 -15.99
CA ARG A 211 -2.63 14.43 -14.54
C ARG A 211 -2.08 13.15 -13.90
N LEU A 212 -2.57 11.98 -14.30
CA LEU A 212 -2.05 10.68 -13.86
C LEU A 212 -0.53 10.57 -14.11
N HIS A 213 -0.11 10.93 -15.32
CA HIS A 213 1.30 10.90 -15.71
C HIS A 213 2.13 12.00 -15.02
N ASP A 214 1.67 13.26 -15.03
CA ASP A 214 2.46 14.41 -14.59
C ASP A 214 2.48 14.57 -13.07
N GLU A 215 1.36 14.32 -12.39
CA GLU A 215 1.23 14.49 -10.94
C GLU A 215 1.50 13.19 -10.18
N PHE A 216 0.99 12.06 -10.68
CA PHE A 216 1.10 10.78 -9.96
C PHE A 216 2.27 9.92 -10.43
N LYS A 217 2.88 10.26 -11.58
CA LYS A 217 3.96 9.48 -12.22
C LYS A 217 3.53 8.04 -12.51
N MET A 218 2.25 7.83 -12.76
CA MET A 218 1.68 6.52 -13.05
C MET A 218 1.37 6.40 -14.53
N ASP A 219 1.68 5.25 -15.10
CA ASP A 219 1.40 4.90 -16.48
C ASP A 219 0.15 4.03 -16.53
N PRO A 220 -0.91 4.44 -17.25
CA PRO A 220 -2.15 3.69 -17.31
C PRO A 220 -2.02 2.31 -17.97
N GLU A 221 -1.04 2.09 -18.86
CA GLU A 221 -0.75 0.76 -19.43
C GLU A 221 -0.20 -0.17 -18.34
N VAL A 222 0.76 0.32 -17.54
CA VAL A 222 1.32 -0.44 -16.42
C VAL A 222 0.26 -0.65 -15.33
N MET A 223 -0.62 0.31 -15.08
CA MET A 223 -1.74 0.11 -14.15
C MET A 223 -2.65 -1.02 -14.62
N LYS A 224 -2.96 -1.09 -15.93
CA LYS A 224 -3.75 -2.17 -16.50
C LYS A 224 -3.07 -3.53 -16.33
N GLU A 225 -1.77 -3.63 -16.65
CA GLU A 225 -0.97 -4.85 -16.43
C GLU A 225 -1.06 -5.33 -14.97
N VAL A 226 -0.90 -4.41 -14.02
CA VAL A 226 -0.95 -4.70 -12.58
C VAL A 226 -2.35 -5.14 -12.15
N ASP A 227 -3.41 -4.51 -12.66
CA ASP A 227 -4.79 -4.89 -12.34
C ASP A 227 -5.18 -6.24 -12.95
N GLU A 228 -4.62 -6.61 -14.09
CA GLU A 228 -4.79 -7.94 -14.69
C GLU A 228 -4.05 -9.03 -13.89
N GLU A 229 -2.86 -8.73 -13.37
CA GLU A 229 -2.07 -9.66 -12.56
C GLU A 229 -2.69 -9.88 -11.17
N TYR A 230 -3.07 -8.79 -10.49
CA TYR A 230 -3.41 -8.79 -9.05
C TYR A 230 -4.84 -8.35 -8.72
N GLY A 231 -5.59 -7.82 -9.68
CA GLY A 231 -6.90 -7.24 -9.45
C GLY A 231 -8.09 -8.20 -9.48
N PRO A 232 -9.32 -7.67 -9.34
CA PRO A 232 -9.65 -6.23 -9.41
C PRO A 232 -9.18 -5.43 -8.17
N LEU A 233 -8.30 -4.45 -8.37
CA LEU A 233 -7.77 -3.60 -7.29
C LEU A 233 -8.57 -2.30 -7.12
N GLU A 234 -8.62 -1.78 -5.90
CA GLU A 234 -9.16 -0.45 -5.60
C GLU A 234 -8.03 0.60 -5.69
N TRP A 235 -7.86 1.17 -6.88
CA TRP A 235 -6.75 2.07 -7.24
C TRP A 235 -6.69 3.38 -6.44
N ARG A 236 -7.74 3.70 -5.70
CA ARG A 236 -7.81 4.86 -4.81
C ARG A 236 -7.17 4.58 -3.44
N LEU A 237 -6.79 3.33 -3.15
CA LEU A 237 -6.18 2.95 -1.87
C LEU A 237 -4.65 2.87 -1.94
N PRO A 238 -3.94 3.18 -0.83
CA PRO A 238 -2.47 3.19 -0.81
C PRO A 238 -1.82 1.85 -1.14
N GLU A 239 -2.38 0.73 -0.65
CA GLU A 239 -1.89 -0.62 -0.94
C GLU A 239 -1.77 -0.92 -2.44
N THR A 240 -2.72 -0.45 -3.25
CA THR A 240 -2.65 -0.62 -4.71
C THR A 240 -1.52 0.20 -5.32
N SER A 241 -1.26 1.41 -4.80
CA SER A 241 -0.09 2.20 -5.20
C SER A 241 1.22 1.53 -4.80
N ALA A 242 1.27 0.88 -3.64
CA ALA A 242 2.44 0.10 -3.22
C ALA A 242 2.71 -1.09 -4.15
N ILE A 243 1.66 -1.82 -4.55
CA ILE A 243 1.76 -2.91 -5.54
C ILE A 243 2.26 -2.36 -6.88
N TYR A 244 1.67 -1.27 -7.38
CA TYR A 244 2.08 -0.63 -8.63
C TYR A 244 3.58 -0.29 -8.63
N TRP A 245 4.07 0.43 -7.61
CA TRP A 245 5.48 0.83 -7.55
C TRP A 245 6.43 -0.36 -7.36
N ALA A 246 5.98 -1.40 -6.65
CA ALA A 246 6.74 -2.65 -6.58
C ALA A 246 6.84 -3.34 -7.95
N CYS A 247 5.76 -3.38 -8.73
CA CYS A 247 5.75 -3.95 -10.08
C CYS A 247 6.60 -3.13 -11.06
N VAL A 248 6.59 -1.80 -10.99
CA VAL A 248 7.53 -0.96 -11.75
C VAL A 248 8.97 -1.28 -11.35
N GLY A 249 9.26 -1.39 -10.05
CA GLY A 249 10.57 -1.76 -9.54
C GLY A 249 11.04 -3.15 -9.99
N ARG A 250 10.12 -4.12 -10.19
CA ARG A 250 10.45 -5.48 -10.67
C ARG A 250 11.11 -5.44 -12.05
N LYS A 251 10.73 -4.48 -12.89
CA LYS A 251 11.32 -4.26 -14.23
C LYS A 251 12.80 -3.79 -14.15
N MET A 252 13.27 -3.36 -12.97
CA MET A 252 14.63 -2.84 -12.73
C MET A 252 15.55 -3.82 -11.99
N VAL A 253 15.02 -4.97 -11.58
CA VAL A 253 15.74 -5.98 -10.78
C VAL A 253 16.92 -6.58 -11.55
N LYS A 254 18.04 -6.76 -10.84
CA LYS A 254 19.26 -7.42 -11.35
C LYS A 254 19.68 -8.63 -10.53
N THR A 255 19.14 -8.79 -9.31
CA THR A 255 19.50 -9.86 -8.39
C THR A 255 18.27 -10.44 -7.70
N ASP A 256 18.36 -11.69 -7.25
CA ASP A 256 17.26 -12.34 -6.53
C ASP A 256 16.92 -11.65 -5.20
N ASP A 257 17.91 -11.09 -4.50
CA ASP A 257 17.71 -10.30 -3.27
C ASP A 257 16.80 -9.09 -3.52
N GLN A 258 17.04 -8.37 -4.61
CA GLN A 258 16.20 -7.24 -5.03
C GLN A 258 14.78 -7.70 -5.35
N LEU A 259 14.62 -8.84 -6.04
CA LEU A 259 13.31 -9.40 -6.35
C LEU A 259 12.54 -9.78 -5.08
N ILE A 260 13.21 -10.42 -4.12
CA ILE A 260 12.63 -10.85 -2.84
C ILE A 260 12.08 -9.65 -2.07
N LYS A 261 12.81 -8.53 -2.04
CA LYS A 261 12.34 -7.29 -1.38
C LYS A 261 11.02 -6.77 -1.97
N LEU A 262 10.90 -6.75 -3.30
CA LEU A 262 9.69 -6.27 -3.99
C LEU A 262 8.53 -7.27 -3.88
N ARG A 263 8.79 -8.57 -3.98
CA ARG A 263 7.79 -9.62 -3.73
C ARG A 263 7.21 -9.53 -2.32
N ARG A 264 8.07 -9.25 -1.34
CA ARG A 264 7.65 -9.04 0.05
C ARG A 264 6.66 -7.89 0.17
N LEU A 265 6.98 -6.76 -0.44
CA LEU A 265 6.10 -5.60 -0.49
C LEU A 265 4.77 -5.91 -1.18
N ILE A 266 4.78 -6.67 -2.28
CA ILE A 266 3.57 -7.06 -3.02
C ILE A 266 2.66 -7.94 -2.17
N PHE A 267 3.14 -9.08 -1.63
CA PHE A 267 2.24 -10.00 -0.92
C PHE A 267 1.64 -9.37 0.35
N GLN A 268 2.42 -8.55 1.06
CA GLN A 268 1.93 -7.81 2.22
C GLN A 268 0.89 -6.75 1.82
N SER A 269 1.06 -6.10 0.67
CA SER A 269 0.08 -5.14 0.15
C SER A 269 -1.17 -5.84 -0.37
N MET A 270 -1.05 -7.02 -0.98
CA MET A 270 -2.15 -7.88 -1.38
C MET A 270 -2.98 -8.34 -0.18
N GLN A 271 -2.32 -8.66 0.94
CA GLN A 271 -3.02 -8.95 2.20
C GLN A 271 -3.88 -7.75 2.63
N LEU A 272 -3.32 -6.54 2.65
CA LEU A 272 -4.07 -5.33 3.01
C LEU A 272 -5.22 -5.05 2.02
N ALA A 273 -4.98 -5.23 0.72
CA ALA A 273 -5.99 -5.11 -0.31
C ALA A 273 -7.12 -6.14 -0.11
N PHE A 274 -6.85 -7.34 0.39
CA PHE A 274 -7.91 -8.29 0.73
C PHE A 274 -8.74 -7.80 1.92
N TYR A 275 -8.11 -7.41 3.04
CA TYR A 275 -8.85 -7.03 4.25
C TYR A 275 -9.63 -5.72 4.12
N ARG A 276 -9.16 -4.78 3.29
CA ARG A 276 -9.73 -3.43 3.21
C ARG A 276 -9.74 -2.80 1.80
N GLY A 277 -9.60 -3.60 0.75
CA GLY A 277 -9.54 -3.13 -0.64
C GLY A 277 -10.88 -2.78 -1.28
N ARG A 278 -11.90 -2.43 -0.49
CA ARG A 278 -13.12 -1.78 -0.97
C ARG A 278 -13.31 -0.46 -0.26
N LEU A 279 -13.50 0.61 -1.02
CA LEU A 279 -13.87 1.92 -0.50
C LEU A 279 -15.40 1.99 -0.35
N ILE A 280 -15.89 2.23 0.86
CA ILE A 280 -17.31 2.43 1.14
C ILE A 280 -17.50 3.93 1.43
N GLU A 281 -18.04 4.64 0.43
CA GLU A 281 -18.32 6.07 0.54
C GLU A 281 -19.67 6.27 1.25
N LEU A 282 -19.63 6.77 2.48
CA LEU A 282 -20.83 7.11 3.23
C LEU A 282 -21.27 8.54 2.87
N ALA A 283 -22.30 8.64 2.03
CA ALA A 283 -22.83 9.91 1.51
C ALA A 283 -23.28 10.92 2.60
N TRP A 284 -23.50 10.47 3.84
CA TRP A 284 -24.10 11.25 4.92
C TRP A 284 -23.08 11.92 5.86
N ASN A 285 -21.81 11.48 5.89
CA ASN A 285 -20.82 12.02 6.84
C ASN A 285 -19.43 12.29 6.25
N GLN A 286 -19.24 12.13 4.93
CA GLN A 286 -17.94 12.32 4.26
C GLN A 286 -16.80 11.47 4.84
N THR A 287 -17.12 10.39 5.57
CA THR A 287 -16.12 9.43 6.05
C THR A 287 -15.94 8.31 5.04
N VAL A 288 -14.70 7.82 4.97
CA VAL A 288 -14.34 6.64 4.20
C VAL A 288 -14.37 5.44 5.13
N GLU A 289 -15.28 4.51 4.87
CA GLU A 289 -15.21 3.17 5.45
C GLU A 289 -14.51 2.22 4.48
N PHE A 290 -13.99 1.11 5.01
CA PHE A 290 -13.32 0.10 4.22
C PHE A 290 -13.98 -1.26 4.42
N GLY A 291 -14.11 -2.02 3.34
CA GLY A 291 -14.58 -3.39 3.35
C GLY A 291 -13.56 -4.36 2.73
N PRO A 292 -13.69 -5.67 2.99
CA PRO A 292 -12.79 -6.64 2.40
C PRO A 292 -13.04 -6.79 0.90
N ASN A 293 -11.98 -6.90 0.09
CA ASN A 293 -12.07 -7.26 -1.32
C ASN A 293 -11.99 -8.79 -1.45
N LEU A 294 -13.15 -9.41 -1.52
CA LEU A 294 -13.27 -10.87 -1.58
C LEU A 294 -13.03 -11.42 -3.00
N ASP A 295 -12.84 -10.57 -4.01
CA ASP A 295 -12.66 -11.00 -5.41
C ASP A 295 -11.21 -11.32 -5.74
N ILE A 296 -10.28 -11.02 -4.82
CA ILE A 296 -8.83 -11.21 -5.02
C ILE A 296 -8.25 -12.32 -4.13
N VAL A 297 -9.08 -13.20 -3.54
CA VAL A 297 -8.59 -14.26 -2.63
C VAL A 297 -7.57 -15.16 -3.32
N ASP A 298 -7.81 -15.51 -4.58
CA ASP A 298 -6.89 -16.30 -5.41
C ASP A 298 -5.57 -15.59 -5.64
N LYS A 299 -5.61 -14.32 -6.04
CA LYS A 299 -4.43 -13.49 -6.31
C LYS A 299 -3.61 -13.23 -5.05
N ALA A 300 -4.28 -12.92 -3.95
CA ALA A 300 -3.64 -12.74 -2.65
C ALA A 300 -3.00 -14.05 -2.18
N SER A 301 -3.72 -15.19 -2.24
CA SER A 301 -3.16 -16.52 -1.94
C SER A 301 -1.92 -16.83 -2.79
N ALA A 302 -2.00 -16.60 -4.10
CA ALA A 302 -0.88 -16.84 -5.01
C ALA A 302 0.37 -16.01 -4.64
N SER A 303 0.19 -14.76 -4.20
CA SER A 303 1.32 -13.91 -3.78
C SER A 303 2.04 -14.44 -2.53
N TYR A 304 1.32 -15.06 -1.59
CA TYR A 304 1.94 -15.76 -0.45
C TYR A 304 2.77 -16.95 -0.93
N GLU A 305 2.21 -17.77 -1.83
CA GLU A 305 2.85 -18.97 -2.31
C GLU A 305 4.10 -18.67 -3.14
N GLU A 306 4.05 -17.64 -3.98
CA GLU A 306 5.22 -17.14 -4.72
C GLU A 306 6.33 -16.71 -3.74
N MET A 307 5.98 -16.00 -2.68
CA MET A 307 6.95 -15.57 -1.67
C MET A 307 7.55 -16.75 -0.90
N VAL A 308 6.74 -17.73 -0.48
CA VAL A 308 7.22 -18.96 0.17
C VAL A 308 8.19 -19.69 -0.74
N ALA A 309 7.84 -19.87 -2.01
CA ALA A 309 8.71 -20.53 -2.99
C ALA A 309 10.03 -19.76 -3.18
N ALA A 310 9.98 -18.42 -3.24
CA ALA A 310 11.16 -17.58 -3.37
C ALA A 310 12.11 -17.68 -2.17
N GLU A 311 11.59 -17.63 -0.93
CA GLU A 311 12.43 -17.77 0.27
C GLU A 311 13.06 -19.16 0.37
N ARG A 312 12.32 -20.22 -0.02
CA ARG A 312 12.88 -21.58 -0.09
C ARG A 312 13.98 -21.70 -1.14
N ALA A 313 13.77 -21.15 -2.33
CA ALA A 313 14.78 -21.13 -3.38
C ALA A 313 16.04 -20.36 -2.95
N GLY A 314 15.86 -19.31 -2.14
CA GLY A 314 16.96 -18.57 -1.49
C GLY A 314 17.59 -19.25 -0.28
N GLY A 315 17.15 -20.47 0.10
CA GLY A 315 17.68 -21.22 1.24
C GLY A 315 17.20 -20.75 2.62
N ASN A 316 16.17 -19.92 2.69
CA ASN A 316 15.64 -19.33 3.92
C ASN A 316 14.37 -20.06 4.40
N GLU A 317 14.52 -21.33 4.81
CA GLU A 317 13.37 -22.16 5.22
C GLU A 317 12.63 -21.57 6.43
N SER A 318 13.33 -20.92 7.36
CA SER A 318 12.69 -20.28 8.53
C SER A 318 11.71 -19.19 8.11
N MET A 319 12.11 -18.32 7.17
CA MET A 319 11.22 -17.29 6.65
C MET A 319 10.08 -17.89 5.82
N ALA A 320 10.37 -18.87 4.98
CA ALA A 320 9.35 -19.59 4.21
C ALA A 320 8.28 -20.21 5.11
N GLN A 321 8.68 -20.79 6.24
CA GLN A 321 7.75 -21.36 7.22
C GLN A 321 6.92 -20.28 7.93
N ASN A 322 7.54 -19.15 8.28
CA ASN A 322 6.82 -18.00 8.86
C ASN A 322 5.75 -17.46 7.91
N ILE A 323 6.08 -17.32 6.62
CA ILE A 323 5.14 -16.87 5.60
C ILE A 323 4.06 -17.92 5.35
N SER A 324 4.40 -19.22 5.37
CA SER A 324 3.42 -20.31 5.28
C SER A 324 2.42 -20.28 6.43
N ASN A 325 2.86 -19.95 7.65
CA ASN A 325 1.97 -19.77 8.79
C ASN A 325 1.06 -18.55 8.62
N ALA A 326 1.59 -17.44 8.08
CA ALA A 326 0.80 -16.26 7.76
C ALA A 326 -0.24 -16.54 6.67
N HIS A 327 0.13 -17.27 5.61
CA HIS A 327 -0.77 -17.68 4.53
C HIS A 327 -1.92 -18.54 5.04
N LYS A 328 -1.65 -19.51 5.91
CA LYS A 328 -2.70 -20.29 6.59
C LYS A 328 -3.69 -19.38 7.34
N ASN A 329 -3.21 -18.40 8.09
CA ASN A 329 -4.08 -17.48 8.83
C ASN A 329 -4.89 -16.58 7.87
N PHE A 330 -4.27 -16.11 6.79
CA PHE A 330 -4.97 -15.41 5.71
C PHE A 330 -6.10 -16.27 5.11
N LEU A 331 -5.83 -17.53 4.77
CA LEU A 331 -6.85 -18.44 4.22
C LEU A 331 -7.98 -18.70 5.22
N ARG A 332 -7.66 -18.83 6.52
CA ARG A 332 -8.67 -18.93 7.59
C ARG A 332 -9.62 -17.72 7.57
N ASP A 333 -9.06 -16.52 7.49
CA ASP A 333 -9.87 -15.29 7.44
C ASP A 333 -10.63 -15.17 6.12
N ALA A 334 -10.03 -15.57 4.99
CA ALA A 334 -10.69 -15.59 3.69
C ALA A 334 -11.92 -16.50 3.67
N VAL A 335 -11.81 -17.72 4.18
CA VAL A 335 -12.94 -18.66 4.31
C VAL A 335 -14.05 -18.05 5.17
N TYR A 336 -13.69 -17.48 6.32
CA TYR A 336 -14.65 -16.84 7.23
C TYR A 336 -15.33 -15.63 6.56
N PHE A 337 -14.58 -14.74 5.92
CA PHE A 337 -15.13 -13.56 5.27
C PHE A 337 -16.04 -13.91 4.10
N LEU A 338 -15.65 -14.86 3.25
CA LEU A 338 -16.51 -15.38 2.19
C LEU A 338 -17.81 -15.96 2.77
N TYR A 339 -17.73 -16.67 3.88
CA TYR A 339 -18.90 -17.26 4.54
C TYR A 339 -19.88 -16.19 5.04
N VAL A 340 -19.42 -15.22 5.84
CA VAL A 340 -20.29 -14.18 6.42
C VAL A 340 -20.80 -13.18 5.39
N HIS A 341 -20.16 -13.11 4.21
CA HIS A 341 -20.64 -12.37 3.05
C HIS A 341 -21.44 -13.23 2.07
N ALA A 342 -21.94 -14.39 2.51
CA ALA A 342 -22.84 -15.26 1.75
C ALA A 342 -22.24 -15.88 0.47
N ARG A 343 -20.92 -15.83 0.26
CA ARG A 343 -20.19 -16.48 -0.85
C ARG A 343 -19.86 -17.95 -0.52
N LEU A 344 -20.88 -18.74 -0.15
CA LEU A 344 -20.72 -20.07 0.45
C LEU A 344 -19.97 -21.07 -0.45
N LYS A 345 -20.20 -21.02 -1.77
CA LYS A 345 -19.50 -21.91 -2.73
C LYS A 345 -17.99 -21.67 -2.70
N GLU A 346 -17.59 -20.40 -2.69
CA GLU A 346 -16.19 -20.00 -2.65
C GLU A 346 -15.59 -20.24 -1.27
N ALA A 347 -16.35 -19.98 -0.19
CA ALA A 347 -15.94 -20.34 1.15
C ALA A 347 -15.63 -21.84 1.26
N GLN A 348 -16.47 -22.71 0.68
CA GLN A 348 -16.25 -24.16 0.65
C GLN A 348 -15.03 -24.54 -0.18
N GLN A 349 -14.84 -23.93 -1.35
CA GLN A 349 -13.66 -24.14 -2.20
C GLN A 349 -12.38 -23.81 -1.43
N TRP A 350 -12.31 -22.62 -0.82
CA TRP A 350 -11.13 -22.18 -0.07
C TRP A 350 -10.93 -22.95 1.23
N PHE A 351 -11.99 -23.45 1.85
CA PHE A 351 -11.88 -24.32 3.03
C PHE A 351 -11.30 -25.69 2.69
N THR A 352 -11.72 -26.27 1.55
CA THR A 352 -11.11 -27.49 1.01
C THR A 352 -9.62 -27.24 0.72
N TYR A 353 -9.28 -26.15 0.04
CA TYR A 353 -7.88 -25.80 -0.24
C TYR A 353 -7.05 -25.61 1.04
N LEU A 354 -7.60 -24.91 2.03
CA LEU A 354 -6.97 -24.71 3.34
C LEU A 354 -6.64 -26.05 4.02
N LYS A 355 -7.58 -27.01 3.98
CA LYS A 355 -7.38 -28.37 4.52
C LYS A 355 -6.31 -29.16 3.77
N GLU A 356 -6.33 -29.11 2.45
CA GLU A 356 -5.37 -29.80 1.59
C GLU A 356 -3.95 -29.24 1.74
N LYS A 357 -3.82 -27.90 1.82
CA LYS A 357 -2.53 -27.22 1.94
C LYS A 357 -1.92 -27.34 3.32
N TYR A 358 -2.76 -27.37 4.37
CA TYR A 358 -2.33 -27.40 5.77
C TYR A 358 -3.00 -28.53 6.59
N PRO A 359 -2.82 -29.80 6.20
CA PRO A 359 -3.59 -30.92 6.76
C PRO A 359 -3.35 -31.13 8.26
N GLU A 360 -2.14 -30.85 8.74
CA GLU A 360 -1.77 -31.01 10.16
C GLU A 360 -2.22 -29.85 11.05
N LYS A 361 -2.70 -28.74 10.46
CA LYS A 361 -3.02 -27.50 11.18
C LYS A 361 -4.51 -27.17 11.16
N VAL A 362 -5.33 -28.00 10.53
CA VAL A 362 -6.76 -27.79 10.33
C VAL A 362 -7.46 -29.12 10.59
N ASP A 363 -8.54 -29.09 11.39
CA ASP A 363 -9.34 -30.27 11.65
C ASP A 363 -10.02 -30.75 10.36
N GLN A 364 -9.65 -31.96 9.93
CA GLN A 364 -10.14 -32.55 8.69
C GLN A 364 -11.61 -32.97 8.79
N ALA A 365 -12.11 -33.28 9.99
CA ALA A 365 -13.50 -33.67 10.21
C ALA A 365 -14.45 -32.46 10.30
N GLN A 366 -13.95 -31.28 10.67
CA GLN A 366 -14.76 -30.08 10.86
C GLN A 366 -15.46 -29.65 9.56
N SER A 367 -16.78 -29.41 9.58
CA SER A 367 -17.48 -28.88 8.42
C SER A 367 -17.21 -27.38 8.22
N LEU A 368 -17.49 -26.84 7.03
CA LEU A 368 -17.36 -25.38 6.78
C LEU A 368 -18.26 -24.58 7.73
N ASP A 369 -19.49 -25.06 7.94
CA ASP A 369 -20.44 -24.43 8.85
C ASP A 369 -19.89 -24.48 10.28
N ASP A 370 -19.33 -25.62 10.69
CA ASP A 370 -18.78 -25.74 12.03
C ASP A 370 -17.61 -24.79 12.27
N TYR A 371 -16.74 -24.69 11.28
CA TYR A 371 -15.60 -23.78 11.27
C TYR A 371 -16.04 -22.32 11.34
N ALA A 372 -16.92 -21.89 10.43
CA ALA A 372 -17.30 -20.48 10.35
C ALA A 372 -18.08 -20.03 11.58
N LEU A 373 -18.99 -20.86 12.09
CA LEU A 373 -19.76 -20.55 13.28
C LEU A 373 -18.90 -20.55 14.55
N ALA A 374 -17.92 -21.47 14.68
CA ALA A 374 -16.95 -21.43 15.78
C ALA A 374 -16.14 -20.12 15.78
N ARG A 375 -15.82 -19.55 14.61
CA ARG A 375 -15.14 -18.24 14.54
C ARG A 375 -16.03 -17.07 14.97
N ILE A 376 -17.33 -17.12 14.63
CA ILE A 376 -18.30 -16.15 15.15
C ILE A 376 -18.36 -16.24 16.68
N GLU A 377 -18.27 -17.44 17.24
CA GLU A 377 -18.26 -17.71 18.68
C GLU A 377 -16.94 -17.36 19.37
N GLU A 378 -15.78 -17.50 18.74
CA GLU A 378 -14.51 -17.00 19.28
C GLU A 378 -14.53 -15.47 19.46
N ASP A 379 -15.15 -14.74 18.52
CA ASP A 379 -15.32 -13.29 18.60
C ASP A 379 -16.48 -12.88 19.55
N ALA A 380 -17.52 -13.71 19.66
CA ALA A 380 -18.74 -13.45 20.44
C ALA A 380 -18.74 -14.03 21.87
N GLY A 381 -17.94 -15.05 22.19
CA GLY A 381 -18.13 -15.89 23.37
C GLY A 381 -19.28 -16.89 23.17
N GLU A 382 -18.97 -18.18 23.30
CA GLU A 382 -19.85 -19.34 23.03
C GLU A 382 -21.18 -19.35 23.83
N THR A 383 -21.32 -18.55 24.89
CA THR A 383 -22.46 -18.59 25.82
C THR A 383 -23.30 -17.31 25.87
N ASP A 384 -22.95 -16.27 25.11
CA ASP A 384 -23.67 -14.99 25.16
C ASP A 384 -24.85 -14.93 24.17
N GLN A 385 -26.06 -15.16 24.69
CA GLN A 385 -27.31 -15.07 23.95
C GLN A 385 -27.49 -13.71 23.24
N ASN A 386 -27.10 -12.60 23.87
CA ASN A 386 -27.31 -11.27 23.29
C ASN A 386 -26.43 -11.05 22.07
N ARG A 387 -25.20 -11.56 22.11
CA ARG A 387 -24.29 -11.49 20.94
C ARG A 387 -24.74 -12.38 19.81
N GLN A 388 -25.30 -13.56 20.10
CA GLN A 388 -25.90 -14.42 19.09
C GLN A 388 -27.13 -13.77 18.44
N ILE A 389 -28.01 -13.15 19.23
CA ILE A 389 -29.12 -12.33 18.72
C ILE A 389 -28.58 -11.21 17.81
N SER A 390 -27.55 -10.49 18.24
CA SER A 390 -26.94 -9.40 17.45
C SER A 390 -26.39 -9.90 16.10
N ASN A 391 -25.69 -11.03 16.08
CA ASN A 391 -25.13 -11.61 14.86
C ASN A 391 -26.23 -12.07 13.88
N ILE A 392 -27.29 -12.70 14.40
CA ILE A 392 -28.46 -13.12 13.61
C ILE A 392 -29.17 -11.89 13.05
N MET A 393 -29.45 -10.89 13.89
CA MET A 393 -30.13 -9.66 13.48
C MET A 393 -29.32 -8.89 12.43
N GLY A 394 -27.99 -8.78 12.58
CA GLY A 394 -27.14 -8.14 11.57
C GLY A 394 -27.11 -8.89 10.23
N ALA A 395 -27.14 -10.23 10.24
CA ALA A 395 -27.28 -11.02 9.02
C ALA A 395 -28.66 -10.84 8.36
N LEU A 396 -29.74 -10.80 9.15
CA LEU A 396 -31.08 -10.51 8.65
C LEU A 396 -31.20 -9.09 8.07
N GLU A 397 -30.56 -8.11 8.71
CA GLU A 397 -30.53 -6.73 8.24
C GLU A 397 -29.86 -6.63 6.87
N ARG A 398 -28.65 -7.22 6.73
CA ARG A 398 -27.97 -7.32 5.43
C ARG A 398 -28.82 -8.04 4.39
N SER A 399 -29.51 -9.12 4.76
CA SER A 399 -30.42 -9.83 3.86
C SER A 399 -31.49 -8.90 3.29
N PHE A 400 -32.16 -8.11 4.13
CA PHE A 400 -33.18 -7.16 3.69
C PHE A 400 -32.60 -5.98 2.89
N VAL A 401 -31.44 -5.45 3.28
CA VAL A 401 -30.79 -4.36 2.52
C VAL A 401 -30.37 -4.82 1.12
N TYR A 402 -29.86 -6.05 0.98
CA TYR A 402 -29.53 -6.62 -0.33
C TYR A 402 -30.79 -6.84 -1.16
N LEU A 403 -31.88 -7.30 -0.55
CA LEU A 403 -33.16 -7.44 -1.23
C LEU A 403 -33.70 -6.08 -1.72
N ALA A 404 -33.59 -5.03 -0.89
CA ALA A 404 -33.99 -3.66 -1.24
C ALA A 404 -33.16 -3.04 -2.37
N THR A 405 -31.94 -3.54 -2.56
CA THR A 405 -30.99 -3.06 -3.59
C THR A 405 -30.93 -3.97 -4.81
N GLY A 406 -31.78 -5.02 -4.89
CA GLY A 406 -31.88 -5.92 -6.04
C GLY A 406 -30.76 -6.96 -6.12
N GLN A 407 -30.11 -7.27 -5.00
CA GLN A 407 -29.02 -8.25 -4.89
C GLN A 407 -29.53 -9.56 -4.27
N ASP A 408 -30.44 -10.24 -4.97
CA ASP A 408 -31.24 -11.37 -4.46
C ASP A 408 -30.40 -12.56 -3.95
N ASP A 409 -29.28 -12.85 -4.61
CA ASP A 409 -28.37 -13.92 -4.20
C ASP A 409 -27.71 -13.62 -2.85
N LEU A 410 -27.24 -12.39 -2.65
CA LEU A 410 -26.66 -11.94 -1.38
C LEU A 410 -27.72 -11.85 -0.29
N ALA A 411 -28.94 -11.45 -0.64
CA ALA A 411 -30.08 -11.45 0.27
C ALA A 411 -30.37 -12.87 0.78
N THR A 412 -30.48 -13.83 -0.15
CA THR A 412 -30.76 -15.25 0.15
C THR A 412 -29.65 -15.87 0.98
N GLY A 413 -28.39 -15.63 0.63
CA GLY A 413 -27.28 -16.21 1.37
C GLY A 413 -27.12 -15.60 2.78
N ASN A 414 -27.38 -14.31 2.99
CA ASN A 414 -27.38 -13.71 4.33
C ASN A 414 -28.52 -14.26 5.20
N LEU A 415 -29.70 -14.52 4.62
CA LEU A 415 -30.78 -15.22 5.32
C LEU A 415 -30.36 -16.65 5.70
N LEU A 416 -29.64 -17.34 4.82
CA LEU A 416 -29.11 -18.67 5.12
C LEU A 416 -28.08 -18.64 6.26
N VAL A 417 -27.18 -17.65 6.29
CA VAL A 417 -26.25 -17.46 7.41
C VAL A 417 -27.01 -17.24 8.73
N ALA A 418 -28.01 -16.36 8.76
CA ALA A 418 -28.85 -16.14 9.93
C ALA A 418 -29.54 -17.44 10.42
N ARG A 419 -30.05 -18.26 9.47
CA ARG A 419 -30.64 -19.57 9.78
C ARG A 419 -29.62 -20.53 10.38
N LYS A 420 -28.40 -20.58 9.85
CA LYS A 420 -27.36 -21.49 10.33
C LYS A 420 -26.88 -21.13 11.74
N ILE A 421 -26.68 -19.84 12.02
CA ILE A 421 -26.34 -19.37 13.38
C ILE A 421 -27.46 -19.75 14.37
N HIS A 422 -28.72 -19.46 14.02
CA HIS A 422 -29.87 -19.79 14.86
C HIS A 422 -30.02 -21.29 15.12
N ALA A 423 -29.88 -22.12 14.07
CA ALA A 423 -30.01 -23.57 14.14
C ALA A 423 -28.92 -24.19 15.01
N ARG A 424 -27.66 -23.75 14.87
CA ARG A 424 -26.55 -24.27 15.68
C ARG A 424 -26.72 -23.95 17.15
N TYR A 425 -26.97 -22.69 17.51
CA TYR A 425 -27.19 -22.32 18.91
C TYR A 425 -28.33 -23.14 19.52
N THR A 426 -29.44 -23.29 18.79
CA THR A 426 -30.60 -24.07 19.26
C THR A 426 -30.27 -25.57 19.39
N GLY A 427 -29.45 -26.11 18.48
CA GLY A 427 -29.00 -27.51 18.52
C GLY A 427 -28.06 -27.82 19.69
N GLU A 428 -27.20 -26.88 20.08
CA GLU A 428 -26.25 -27.03 21.19
C GLU A 428 -26.88 -26.91 22.59
N ILE A 429 -28.13 -26.45 22.70
CA ILE A 429 -28.87 -26.39 23.98
C ILE A 429 -29.08 -27.81 24.58
N GLY A 430 -28.91 -28.88 23.80
CA GLY A 430 -29.15 -30.27 24.22
C GLY A 430 -28.01 -30.96 24.98
N ASP A 431 -26.73 -30.59 24.79
CA ASP A 431 -25.58 -31.44 25.19
C ASP A 431 -24.53 -30.74 26.08
N GLY A 432 -24.78 -29.52 26.56
CA GLY A 432 -23.84 -28.78 27.40
C GLY A 432 -23.86 -29.17 28.89
N PRO A 433 -22.72 -29.10 29.62
CA PRO A 433 -22.66 -29.41 31.06
C PRO A 433 -23.43 -28.43 31.97
N SER A 434 -23.97 -27.35 31.42
CA SER A 434 -24.86 -26.40 32.08
C SER A 434 -26.24 -26.51 31.42
N GLY A 435 -27.11 -27.35 31.98
CA GLY A 435 -28.41 -27.72 31.42
C GLY A 435 -29.46 -26.59 31.30
N GLU A 436 -29.09 -25.31 31.21
CA GLU A 436 -30.02 -24.19 31.02
C GLU A 436 -29.38 -23.05 30.20
N ARG A 437 -29.08 -23.27 28.92
CA ARG A 437 -28.83 -22.16 27.98
C ARG A 437 -30.18 -21.49 27.64
N VAL A 438 -30.28 -20.16 27.76
CA VAL A 438 -31.52 -19.44 27.46
C VAL A 438 -31.82 -19.54 25.95
N PRO A 439 -33.00 -20.03 25.54
CA PRO A 439 -33.31 -20.22 24.13
C PRO A 439 -33.34 -18.89 23.37
N LEU A 440 -32.84 -18.89 22.14
CA LEU A 440 -32.99 -17.73 21.25
C LEU A 440 -34.48 -17.50 20.92
N PRO A 441 -34.89 -16.26 20.68
CA PRO A 441 -36.19 -15.99 20.07
C PRO A 441 -36.35 -16.78 18.75
N PRO A 442 -37.59 -17.09 18.33
CA PRO A 442 -37.82 -17.67 17.01
C PRO A 442 -37.22 -16.79 15.91
N LEU A 443 -36.57 -17.40 14.91
CA LEU A 443 -35.98 -16.68 13.79
C LEU A 443 -37.01 -15.80 13.05
N ALA A 444 -38.26 -16.26 12.96
CA ALA A 444 -39.36 -15.48 12.39
C ALA A 444 -39.60 -14.17 13.15
N SER A 445 -39.58 -14.20 14.49
CA SER A 445 -39.75 -13.01 15.32
C SER A 445 -38.59 -12.04 15.19
N MET A 446 -37.34 -12.53 15.17
CA MET A 446 -36.17 -11.66 14.91
C MET A 446 -36.23 -11.03 13.53
N ARG A 447 -36.65 -11.78 12.52
CA ARG A 447 -36.85 -11.27 11.16
C ARG A 447 -37.91 -10.18 11.11
N GLU A 448 -39.02 -10.34 11.83
CA GLU A 448 -40.08 -9.34 11.92
C GLU A 448 -39.59 -8.06 12.63
N THR A 449 -38.83 -8.19 13.73
CA THR A 449 -38.22 -7.05 14.44
C THR A 449 -37.32 -6.25 13.51
N VAL A 450 -36.35 -6.89 12.85
CA VAL A 450 -35.42 -6.21 11.94
C VAL A 450 -36.17 -5.54 10.78
N LEU A 451 -37.19 -6.20 10.22
CA LEU A 451 -38.00 -5.62 9.16
C LEU A 451 -38.74 -4.37 9.63
N LYS A 452 -39.31 -4.40 10.83
CA LYS A 452 -40.00 -3.25 11.43
C LYS A 452 -39.06 -2.07 11.66
N ASP A 453 -37.84 -2.34 12.13
CA ASP A 453 -36.82 -1.31 12.35
C ASP A 453 -36.36 -0.68 11.03
N LEU A 454 -36.09 -1.50 10.00
CA LEU A 454 -35.72 -1.02 8.67
C LEU A 454 -36.84 -0.25 7.97
N LEU A 455 -38.11 -0.57 8.23
CA LEU A 455 -39.26 0.13 7.65
C LEU A 455 -39.75 1.30 8.53
N ASN A 456 -39.04 1.63 9.62
CA ASN A 456 -39.38 2.76 10.48
C ASN A 456 -39.20 4.09 9.72
N PRO A 457 -40.24 4.93 9.59
CA PRO A 457 -40.15 6.18 8.82
C PRO A 457 -39.18 7.22 9.36
N GLU A 458 -38.84 7.18 10.66
CA GLU A 458 -37.96 8.16 11.32
C GLU A 458 -36.50 7.73 11.37
N LYS A 459 -36.23 6.42 11.45
CA LYS A 459 -34.89 5.88 11.77
C LYS A 459 -34.45 4.71 10.88
N GLY A 460 -35.32 4.22 10.00
CA GLY A 460 -35.05 3.08 9.13
C GLY A 460 -34.37 3.47 7.82
N LEU A 461 -34.60 2.66 6.79
CA LEU A 461 -34.12 2.92 5.43
C LEU A 461 -34.70 4.22 4.87
N VAL A 462 -33.94 4.86 3.98
CA VAL A 462 -34.45 5.99 3.20
C VAL A 462 -35.72 5.58 2.42
N PRO A 463 -36.69 6.49 2.22
CA PRO A 463 -38.01 6.15 1.68
C PRO A 463 -37.97 5.34 0.39
N GLU A 464 -37.01 5.62 -0.49
CA GLU A 464 -36.80 4.91 -1.76
C GLU A 464 -36.42 3.44 -1.54
N LEU A 465 -35.48 3.15 -0.63
CA LEU A 465 -35.07 1.79 -0.31
C LEU A 465 -36.14 1.04 0.47
N ALA A 466 -36.85 1.72 1.39
CA ALA A 466 -37.97 1.14 2.11
C ALA A 466 -39.11 0.73 1.16
N ALA A 467 -39.41 1.54 0.13
CA ALA A 467 -40.40 1.22 -0.88
C ALA A 467 -39.97 0.01 -1.74
N ARG A 468 -38.70 -0.04 -2.16
CA ARG A 468 -38.16 -1.21 -2.89
C ARG A 468 -38.21 -2.48 -2.06
N LEU A 469 -37.85 -2.41 -0.79
CA LEU A 469 -37.92 -3.54 0.13
C LEU A 469 -39.35 -4.08 0.26
N LYS A 470 -40.34 -3.21 0.43
CA LYS A 470 -41.76 -3.60 0.48
C LYS A 470 -42.15 -4.33 -0.80
N THR A 471 -41.87 -3.75 -1.97
CA THR A 471 -42.18 -4.39 -3.26
C THR A 471 -41.52 -5.76 -3.40
N ALA A 472 -40.28 -5.92 -2.95
CA ALA A 472 -39.55 -7.19 -3.05
C ALA A 472 -40.07 -8.27 -2.09
N LEU A 473 -40.75 -7.90 -1.00
CA LEU A 473 -41.32 -8.84 -0.02
C LEU A 473 -42.73 -9.32 -0.37
N GLY A 474 -43.38 -8.70 -1.37
CA GLY A 474 -44.78 -8.94 -1.74
C GLY A 474 -45.74 -8.13 -0.87
#